data_AF-A0A549YFL6-F1
#
_entry.id   AF-A0A549YFL6-F1
#
_cell.length_a   1.000
_cell.length_b   1.000
_cell.length_c   1.000
_cell.angle_alpha   90.00
_cell.angle_beta   90.00
_cell.angle_gamma   90.00
#
_symmetry.space_group_name_H-M   'P 1'
#
loop_
_entity.id
_entity.type
_entity.pdbx_description
1 polymer ?
#
loop_
_entity_poly.entity_id
_entity_poly.type
_entity_poly.pdbx_seq_one_letter_code
_entity_poly.pdbx_strand_id
1 'polypeptide(L)' 'MKMRIGLKDTTKFRVMLIEKGYSQRGFSKEIGTSGAYLNQIINCRKHPSPKVARKIVEKLQLEFYDLFIIQ' A
#
# COMPACT_ATOMS: atom_id res chain seq x y z
N MET A 1 4.29 1.63 -23.58
CA MET A 1 4.00 2.37 -22.33
C MET A 1 4.07 1.40 -21.16
N LYS A 2 4.84 1.67 -20.10
CA LYS A 2 4.99 0.74 -18.98
C LYS A 2 3.97 1.11 -17.89
N MET A 3 2.94 0.27 -17.71
CA MET A 3 1.93 0.47 -16.67
C MET A 3 2.54 0.29 -15.28
N ARG A 4 2.16 1.15 -14.34
CA ARG A 4 2.57 1.12 -12.93
C ARG A 4 1.41 1.49 -12.01
N ILE A 5 1.49 1.00 -10.77
CA ILE A 5 0.50 1.26 -9.73
C ILE A 5 1.06 2.34 -8.80
N GLY A 6 0.45 3.52 -8.77
CA GLY A 6 0.83 4.63 -7.89
C GLY A 6 -0.08 4.73 -6.67
N LEU A 7 0.48 5.06 -5.52
CA LEU A 7 -0.29 5.41 -4.33
C LEU A 7 -0.88 6.82 -4.52
N LYS A 8 -2.18 6.99 -4.28
CA LYS A 8 -2.87 8.29 -4.45
C LYS A 8 -2.39 9.33 -3.44
N ASP A 9 -2.34 8.94 -2.17
CA ASP A 9 -2.03 9.82 -1.06
C ASP A 9 -1.30 9.05 0.04
N THR A 10 -0.04 9.43 0.28
CA THR A 10 0.83 8.79 1.26
C THR A 10 0.40 9.06 2.70
N THR A 11 -0.17 10.26 2.97
CA THR A 11 -0.63 10.67 4.29
C THR A 11 -1.91 9.94 4.64
N LYS A 12 -2.88 9.92 3.72
CA LYS A 12 -4.14 9.18 3.91
C LYS A 12 -3.90 7.69 4.17
N PHE A 13 -2.95 7.08 3.44
CA PHE A 13 -2.60 5.68 3.67
C PHE A 13 -2.02 5.45 5.08
N ARG A 14 -1.12 6.32 5.55
CA ARG A 14 -0.58 6.24 6.92
C ARG A 14 -1.66 6.41 7.98
N VAL A 15 -2.55 7.38 7.81
CA VAL A 15 -3.69 7.61 8.70
C VAL A 15 -4.56 6.36 8.78
N MET A 16 -4.92 5.75 7.65
CA MET A 16 -5.70 4.51 7.67
C MET A 16 -5.00 3.35 8.37
N LEU A 17 -3.67 3.20 8.23
CA LEU A 17 -2.94 2.18 8.99
C LEU A 17 -3.11 2.42 10.50
N ILE A 18 -3.01 3.66 10.95
CA ILE A 18 -3.18 4.04 12.36
C ILE A 18 -4.62 3.75 12.82
N GLU A 19 -5.63 4.20 12.06
CA GLU A 19 -7.06 3.97 12.36
C GLU A 19 -7.41 2.49 12.47
N LYS A 20 -6.77 1.64 11.66
CA LYS A 20 -6.94 0.18 11.68
C LYS A 20 -6.04 -0.52 12.72
N GLY A 21 -5.32 0.22 13.55
CA GLY A 21 -4.49 -0.32 14.63
C GLY A 21 -3.17 -0.95 14.17
N TYR A 22 -2.69 -0.62 12.97
CA TYR A 22 -1.46 -1.15 12.41
C TYR A 22 -0.28 -0.18 12.54
N SER A 23 0.84 -0.69 13.04
CA SER A 23 2.14 -0.11 12.68
C SER A 23 2.51 -0.51 11.25
N GLN A 24 3.31 0.30 10.56
CA GLN A 24 3.80 -0.05 9.22
C GLN A 24 4.54 -1.40 9.20
N ARG A 25 5.35 -1.69 10.23
CA ARG A 25 6.04 -2.98 10.37
C ARG A 25 5.04 -4.12 10.58
N GLY A 26 4.05 -3.94 11.44
CA GLY A 26 2.98 -4.93 11.65
C GLY A 26 2.23 -5.21 10.36
N PHE A 27 1.76 -4.17 9.67
CA PHE A 27 1.05 -4.30 8.41
C PHE A 27 1.88 -5.01 7.33
N SER A 28 3.18 -4.68 7.20
CA SER A 28 4.04 -5.36 6.22
C SER A 28 4.09 -6.88 6.42
N LYS A 29 4.08 -7.34 7.68
CA LYS A 29 4.05 -8.76 8.02
C LYS A 29 2.71 -9.39 7.65
N GLU A 30 1.60 -8.73 7.99
CA GLU A 30 0.25 -9.19 7.67
C GLU A 30 0.03 -9.43 6.17
N ILE A 31 0.57 -8.56 5.31
CA ILE A 31 0.46 -8.73 3.86
C ILE A 31 1.59 -9.60 3.26
N GLY A 32 2.50 -10.11 4.08
CA GLY A 32 3.62 -10.96 3.66
C GLY A 32 4.64 -10.23 2.79
N THR A 33 5.07 -9.04 3.23
CA THR A 33 6.09 -8.19 2.58
C THR A 33 7.13 -7.72 3.59
N SER A 34 8.29 -7.25 3.12
CA SER A 34 9.26 -6.61 4.02
C SER A 34 8.83 -5.18 4.38
N GLY A 35 9.13 -4.75 5.61
CA GLY A 35 8.88 -3.38 6.04
C GLY A 35 9.61 -2.34 5.18
N ALA A 36 10.81 -2.68 4.69
CA ALA A 36 11.57 -1.84 3.77
C ALA A 36 10.87 -1.67 2.41
N TYR A 37 10.28 -2.74 1.87
CA TYR A 37 9.53 -2.65 0.62
C TYR A 37 8.24 -1.84 0.78
N LEU A 38 7.49 -2.08 1.85
CA LEU A 38 6.30 -1.26 2.15
C LEU A 38 6.70 0.22 2.34
N ASN A 39 7.82 0.51 3.01
CA ASN A 39 8.34 1.86 3.15
C ASN A 39 8.61 2.53 1.79
N GLN A 40 9.25 1.80 0.88
CA GLN A 40 9.48 2.29 -0.48
C GLN A 40 8.17 2.57 -1.24
N ILE A 41 7.11 1.80 -1.01
CA ILE A 41 5.78 2.05 -1.57
C ILE A 41 5.17 3.32 -0.98
N ILE A 42 5.16 3.45 0.36
CA ILE A 42 4.58 4.61 1.06
C ILE A 42 5.26 5.91 0.65
N ASN A 43 6.58 5.88 0.44
CA ASN A 43 7.35 7.04 0.02
C ASN A 43 7.43 7.19 -1.51
N CYS A 44 6.57 6.49 -2.28
CA CYS A 44 6.49 6.55 -3.74
C CYS A 44 7.83 6.27 -4.47
N ARG A 45 8.78 5.60 -3.81
CA ARG A 45 10.08 5.19 -4.39
C ARG A 45 9.97 3.91 -5.20
N LYS A 46 8.99 3.06 -4.88
CA LYS A 46 8.63 1.87 -5.67
C LYS A 46 7.14 1.77 -5.87
N HIS A 47 6.75 1.16 -6.98
CA HIS A 47 5.38 0.79 -7.26
C HIS A 47 5.13 -0.65 -6.77
N PRO A 48 4.01 -0.92 -6.07
CA PRO A 48 3.63 -2.27 -5.74
C PRO A 48 3.36 -3.07 -7.02
N SER A 49 3.62 -4.38 -6.98
CA SER A 49 3.10 -5.29 -7.99
C SER A 49 1.57 -5.38 -7.86
N PRO A 50 0.83 -5.81 -8.91
CA PRO A 50 -0.62 -6.01 -8.82
C PRO A 50 -1.03 -6.90 -7.64
N LYS A 51 -0.26 -7.96 -7.37
CA LYS A 51 -0.48 -8.87 -6.24
C LYS A 51 -0.35 -8.16 -4.89
N VAL A 52 0.65 -7.31 -4.73
CA VAL A 52 0.87 -6.56 -3.47
C VAL A 52 -0.20 -5.49 -3.30
N ALA A 53 -0.54 -4.75 -4.36
CA ALA A 53 -1.61 -3.76 -4.31
C ALA A 53 -2.95 -4.40 -3.93
N ARG A 54 -3.28 -5.57 -4.49
CA ARG A 54 -4.48 -6.34 -4.14
C ARG A 54 -4.52 -6.73 -2.66
N LYS A 55 -3.43 -7.31 -2.14
CA LYS A 55 -3.31 -7.66 -0.72
C LYS A 55 -3.50 -6.48 0.23
N ILE A 56 -2.97 -5.30 -0.15
CA ILE A 56 -3.09 -4.09 0.66
C ILE A 56 -4.57 -3.69 0.78
N VAL A 57 -5.29 -3.61 -0.35
CA VAL A 57 -6.69 -3.16 -0.33
C VAL A 57 -7.62 -4.21 0.29
N GLU A 58 -7.37 -5.51 0.07
CA GLU A 58 -8.11 -6.58 0.75
C GLU A 58 -7.93 -6.52 2.27
N LYS A 59 -6.69 -6.36 2.75
CA LYS A 59 -6.42 -6.31 4.20
C LYS A 59 -7.02 -5.07 4.86
N LEU A 60 -7.16 -3.97 4.12
CA LEU A 60 -7.76 -2.73 4.61
C LEU A 60 -9.26 -2.62 4.34
N GLN A 61 -9.84 -3.59 3.62
CA GLN A 61 -11.25 -3.61 3.20
C GLN A 61 -11.61 -2.37 2.36
N LEU A 62 -10.82 -2.12 1.32
CA LEU A 62 -10.97 -0.99 0.39
C LEU A 62 -11.09 -1.50 -1.04
N GLU A 63 -11.63 -0.66 -1.91
CA GLU A 63 -11.52 -0.87 -3.35
C GLU A 63 -10.13 -0.45 -3.86
N PHE A 64 -9.71 -1.04 -4.97
CA PHE A 64 -8.39 -0.77 -5.55
C PHE A 64 -8.17 0.73 -5.80
N TYR A 65 -9.18 1.38 -6.39
CA TYR A 65 -9.12 2.79 -6.74
C TYR A 65 -9.36 3.72 -5.56
N ASP A 66 -9.69 3.25 -4.35
CA ASP A 66 -9.71 4.13 -3.18
C ASP A 66 -8.29 4.55 -2.76
N LEU A 67 -7.32 3.66 -3.02
CA LEU A 67 -5.94 3.81 -2.59
C LEU A 67 -4.95 4.04 -3.72
N PHE A 68 -5.18 3.43 -4.89
CA PHE A 68 -4.22 3.40 -5.99
C PHE A 68 -4.74 4.03 -7.28
N ILE A 69 -3.80 4.38 -8.16
CA ILE A 69 -4.02 4.76 -9.57
C ILE A 69 -3.14 3.90 -10.49
N ILE A 70 -3.58 3.72 -11.73
CA ILE A 70 -2.78 3.09 -12.78
C ILE A 70 -2.31 4.20 -13.74
N GLN A 71 -1.02 4.26 -14.00
CA GLN A 71 -0.34 5.27 -14.83
C GLN A 71 0.92 4.69 -15.49
#